data_AF-A0A4U1JQR7-F1
#
_entry.id   AF-A0A4U1JQR7-F1
#
_cell.length_a   1.000
_cell.length_b   1.000
_cell.length_c   1.000
_cell.angle_alpha   90.00
_cell.angle_beta   90.00
_cell.angle_gamma   90.00
#
_symmetry.space_group_name_H-M   'P 1'
#
loop_
_entity.id
_entity.type
_entity.pdbx_description
1 polymer ?
#
loop_
_entity_poly.entity_id
_entity_poly.type
_entity_poly.pdbx_seq_one_letter_code
_entity_poly.pdbx_strand_id
1 'polypeptide(L)'
;MAEGPLPGKERAQEIAMQFLQAHAPDLRAAHQIHWIAPHEEMISVDGKRLILTGMKVKMRSTLPDKLWFWVIVGPGEEVMVFERDIFWISLPGRRRTEKWLQDAWLADHGGARVFE
;
A
#
# COMPACT_ATOMS: atom_id res chain seq x y z
N MET A 1 -6.06 -7.29 12.89
CA MET A 1 -5.88 -5.88 12.50
C MET A 1 -5.95 -5.07 13.76
N ALA A 2 -5.00 -4.16 14.01
CA ALA A 2 -5.08 -3.28 15.16
C ALA A 2 -6.36 -2.44 15.07
N GLU A 3 -7.13 -2.37 16.17
CA GLU A 3 -8.26 -1.47 16.30
C GLU A 3 -7.75 -0.11 16.80
N GLY A 4 -8.17 0.99 16.17
CA GLY A 4 -7.73 2.31 16.59
C GLY A 4 -7.93 3.41 15.55
N PRO A 5 -7.65 4.67 15.91
CA PRO A 5 -7.71 5.79 14.97
C PRO A 5 -6.66 5.63 13.87
N LEU A 6 -7.01 6.08 12.67
CA LEU A 6 -6.04 6.22 11.59
C LEU A 6 -5.01 7.32 11.93
N PRO A 7 -3.75 7.17 11.48
CA PRO A 7 -2.77 8.23 11.62
C PRO A 7 -3.20 9.48 10.85
N GLY A 8 -2.71 10.64 11.29
CA GLY A 8 -2.83 11.89 10.53
C GLY A 8 -2.06 11.82 9.20
N LYS A 9 -2.28 12.82 8.32
CA LYS A 9 -1.66 12.83 6.98
C LYS A 9 -0.14 12.89 7.04
N GLU A 10 0.39 13.78 7.87
CA GLU A 10 1.82 13.99 8.08
C GLU A 10 2.46 12.71 8.63
N ARG A 11 1.80 12.08 9.62
CA ARG A 11 2.29 10.84 10.22
C ARG A 11 2.27 9.66 9.24
N ALA A 12 1.19 9.51 8.47
CA ALA A 12 1.11 8.50 7.42
C ALA A 12 2.19 8.69 6.35
N GLN A 13 2.50 9.95 5.99
CA GLN A 13 3.59 10.26 5.07
C GLN A 13 4.95 9.84 5.64
N GLU A 14 5.26 10.18 6.89
CA GLU A 14 6.52 9.79 7.54
C GLU A 14 6.70 8.28 7.54
N ILE A 15 5.67 7.52 7.94
CA ILE A 15 5.70 6.06 7.98
C ILE A 15 5.90 5.49 6.57
N ALA A 16 5.18 6.02 5.57
CA ALA A 16 5.36 5.62 4.18
C ALA A 16 6.80 5.88 3.69
N MET A 17 7.40 7.02 4.05
CA MET A 17 8.78 7.35 3.66
C MET A 17 9.81 6.44 4.34
N GLN A 18 9.60 6.09 5.61
CA GLN A 18 10.45 5.14 6.33
C GLN A 18 10.37 3.74 5.72
N PHE A 19 9.16 3.28 5.39
CA PHE A 19 8.95 2.02 4.72
C PHE A 19 9.64 1.97 3.35
N LEU A 20 9.48 3.01 2.51
CA LEU A 20 10.16 3.07 1.22
C LEU A 20 11.68 3.12 1.37
N GLN A 21 12.20 3.82 2.38
CA GLN A 21 13.64 3.85 2.64
C GLN A 21 14.21 2.45 2.91
N ALA A 22 13.44 1.58 3.57
CA ALA A 22 13.84 0.23 3.90
C ALA A 22 13.61 -0.77 2.75
N HIS A 23 12.51 -0.64 2.00
CA HIS A 23 12.05 -1.70 1.08
C HIS A 23 12.01 -1.30 -0.40
N ALA A 24 12.03 0.00 -0.71
CA ALA A 24 12.01 0.51 -2.09
C ALA A 24 12.81 1.84 -2.18
N PRO A 25 14.13 1.79 -1.90
CA PRO A 25 14.96 3.00 -1.83
C PRO A 25 15.03 3.75 -3.17
N ASP A 26 14.84 3.04 -4.29
CA ASP A 26 14.67 3.59 -5.64
C ASP A 26 13.48 4.56 -5.70
N LEU A 27 12.31 4.14 -5.23
CA LEU A 27 11.10 4.98 -5.19
C LEU A 27 11.19 6.04 -4.10
N ARG A 28 11.87 5.76 -2.98
CA ARG A 28 12.13 6.76 -1.92
C ARG A 28 12.92 7.96 -2.46
N ALA A 29 13.87 7.72 -3.36
CA ALA A 29 14.68 8.77 -3.98
C ALA A 29 13.96 9.48 -5.13
N ALA A 30 13.03 8.81 -5.82
CA ALA A 30 12.43 9.27 -7.06
C ALA A 30 10.89 9.27 -7.03
N HIS A 31 10.29 10.21 -6.29
CA HIS A 31 8.83 10.30 -6.20
C HIS A 31 8.27 11.71 -6.03
N GLN A 32 6.99 11.83 -6.35
CA GLN A 32 6.15 12.97 -6.03
C GLN A 32 4.88 12.48 -5.31
N ILE A 33 4.58 13.05 -4.14
CA ILE A 33 3.33 12.78 -3.42
C ILE A 33 2.19 13.50 -4.14
N HIS A 34 1.12 12.78 -4.43
CA HIS A 34 -0.06 13.30 -5.11
C HIS A 34 -1.28 13.42 -4.19
N TRP A 35 -1.45 12.46 -3.28
CA TRP A 35 -2.66 12.39 -2.46
C TRP A 35 -2.41 11.61 -1.18
N ILE A 36 -2.95 12.11 -0.06
CA ILE A 36 -2.96 11.45 1.24
C ILE A 36 -4.37 11.57 1.83
N ALA A 37 -5.08 10.44 1.95
CA ALA A 37 -6.43 10.40 2.50
C ALA A 37 -6.82 9.00 3.00
N PRO A 38 -7.85 8.91 3.86
CA PRO A 38 -8.48 7.65 4.20
C PRO A 38 -8.99 6.95 2.93
N HIS A 39 -8.80 5.64 2.88
CA HIS A 39 -9.21 4.80 1.76
C HIS A 39 -9.60 3.42 2.27
N GLU A 40 -10.61 2.83 1.63
CA GLU A 40 -11.00 1.44 1.83
C GLU A 40 -10.53 0.62 0.62
N GLU A 41 -9.70 -0.39 0.87
CA GLU A 41 -9.25 -1.33 -0.16
C GLU A 41 -9.87 -2.71 0.13
N MET A 42 -10.58 -3.25 -0.86
CA MET A 42 -11.03 -4.62 -0.78
C MET A 42 -9.89 -5.56 -1.18
N ILE A 43 -9.48 -6.42 -0.26
CA ILE A 43 -8.47 -7.45 -0.50
C ILE A 43 -9.10 -8.83 -0.42
N SER A 44 -8.48 -9.80 -1.08
CA SER A 44 -8.85 -11.21 -0.98
C SER A 44 -7.74 -11.94 -0.24
N VAL A 45 -8.05 -12.56 0.89
CA VAL A 45 -7.14 -13.38 1.70
C VAL A 45 -7.78 -14.75 1.83
N ASP A 46 -7.09 -15.80 1.38
CA ASP A 46 -7.60 -17.19 1.43
C ASP A 46 -9.02 -17.34 0.85
N GLY A 47 -9.29 -16.65 -0.25
CA GLY A 47 -10.60 -16.64 -0.92
C GLY A 47 -11.69 -15.82 -0.23
N LYS A 48 -11.42 -15.22 0.94
CA LYS A 48 -12.34 -14.33 1.66
C LYS A 48 -12.05 -12.88 1.32
N ARG A 49 -13.11 -12.11 1.07
CA ARG A 49 -13.01 -10.66 0.85
C ARG A 49 -12.98 -9.94 2.20
N LEU A 50 -11.95 -9.15 2.44
CA LEU A 50 -11.85 -8.23 3.56
C LEU A 50 -11.77 -6.78 3.06
N ILE A 51 -12.32 -5.86 3.84
CA ILE A 51 -12.15 -4.42 3.64
C ILE A 51 -11.07 -3.95 4.60
N LEU A 52 -10.02 -3.35 4.05
CA LEU A 52 -8.96 -2.68 4.80
C LEU A 52 -9.19 -1.17 4.76
N THR A 53 -9.30 -0.55 5.93
CA THR A 53 -9.40 0.90 6.07
C THR A 53 -8.05 1.47 6.51
N GLY A 54 -7.49 2.39 5.73
CA GLY A 54 -6.19 2.99 6.03
C GLY A 54 -5.94 4.33 5.35
N MET A 55 -4.88 5.02 5.73
CA MET A 55 -4.39 6.23 5.05
C MET A 55 -3.56 5.85 3.84
N LYS A 56 -4.09 6.13 2.64
CA LYS A 56 -3.39 5.90 1.39
C LYS A 56 -2.51 7.09 1.04
N VAL A 57 -1.19 6.86 0.99
CA VAL A 57 -0.20 7.79 0.46
C VAL A 57 0.05 7.41 -0.99
N LYS A 58 -0.56 8.14 -1.92
CA LYS A 58 -0.43 7.90 -3.36
C LYS A 58 0.66 8.78 -3.95
N MET A 59 1.56 8.14 -4.66
CA MET A 59 2.75 8.76 -5.22
C MET A 59 2.90 8.41 -6.69
N ARG A 60 3.62 9.26 -7.41
CA ARG A 60 4.06 9.02 -8.77
C ARG A 60 5.57 8.94 -8.80
N SER A 61 6.09 7.89 -9.43
CA SER A 61 7.53 7.74 -9.68
C SER A 61 8.01 8.88 -10.58
N THR A 62 9.18 9.42 -10.29
CA THR A 62 9.88 10.37 -11.17
C THR A 62 10.92 9.68 -12.06
N LEU A 63 10.99 8.34 -12.03
CA LEU A 63 11.76 7.53 -12.97
C LEU A 63 11.16 7.62 -14.40
N PRO A 64 11.87 7.18 -15.44
CA PRO A 64 11.44 7.34 -16.83
C PRO A 64 10.05 6.76 -17.15
N ASP A 65 9.65 5.70 -16.45
CA ASP A 65 8.36 5.02 -16.61
C ASP A 65 7.16 5.77 -15.98
N LYS A 66 7.41 6.68 -15.03
CA LYS A 66 6.44 7.53 -14.33
C LYS A 66 5.24 6.77 -13.75
N LEU A 67 5.50 5.55 -13.27
CA LEU A 67 4.48 4.65 -12.75
C LEU A 67 3.91 5.13 -11.42
N TRP A 68 2.66 4.78 -11.17
CA TRP A 68 2.01 5.05 -9.89
C TRP A 68 2.42 3.99 -8.87
N PHE A 69 2.44 4.40 -7.60
CA PHE A 69 2.59 3.50 -6.48
C PHE A 69 1.92 4.10 -5.24
N TRP A 70 1.67 3.28 -4.23
CA TRP A 70 1.12 3.76 -2.97
C TRP A 70 1.50 2.87 -1.79
N VAL A 71 1.47 3.48 -0.62
CA VAL A 71 1.52 2.81 0.68
C VAL A 71 0.20 3.09 1.39
N ILE A 72 -0.39 2.08 2.04
CA ILE A 72 -1.57 2.25 2.92
C ILE A 72 -1.12 1.97 4.35
N VAL A 73 -1.29 2.98 5.22
CA VAL A 73 -0.96 2.91 6.64
C VAL A 73 -2.24 2.77 7.46
N GLY A 74 -2.34 1.73 8.27
CA GLY A 74 -3.50 1.42 9.09
C GLY A 74 -3.46 2.02 10.50
N PRO A 75 -4.43 1.66 11.34
CA PRO A 75 -4.36 1.89 12.78
C PRO A 75 -3.08 1.28 13.38
N GLY A 76 -2.60 1.85 14.48
CA GLY A 76 -1.36 1.39 15.11
C GLY A 76 -0.10 1.71 14.31
N GLU A 77 -0.20 2.58 13.29
CA GLU A 77 0.93 3.02 12.45
C GLU A 77 1.54 1.92 11.58
N GLU A 78 0.80 0.84 11.34
CA GLU A 78 1.27 -0.30 10.56
C GLU A 78 1.11 -0.08 9.04
N VAL A 79 2.13 -0.43 8.26
CA VAL A 79 2.00 -0.50 6.79
C VAL A 79 1.27 -1.78 6.40
N MET A 80 0.08 -1.64 5.83
CA MET A 80 -0.78 -2.79 5.50
C MET A 80 -0.72 -3.17 4.02
N VAL A 81 -0.49 -2.19 3.13
CA VAL A 81 -0.44 -2.41 1.67
C VAL A 81 0.68 -1.57 1.08
N PHE A 82 1.46 -2.18 0.20
CA PHE A 82 2.33 -1.50 -0.75
C PHE A 82 2.04 -2.05 -2.15
N GLU A 83 1.80 -1.14 -3.10
CA GLU A 83 1.69 -1.51 -4.52
C GLU A 83 2.56 -0.56 -5.33
N ARG A 84 3.29 -1.10 -6.30
CA ARG A 84 4.18 -0.36 -7.21
C ARG A 84 3.99 -0.78 -8.67
N ASP A 85 4.64 -0.04 -9.56
CA ASP A 85 4.69 -0.29 -11.00
C ASP A 85 3.30 -0.27 -11.69
N ILE A 86 2.47 0.69 -11.26
CA ILE A 86 1.06 0.78 -11.63
C ILE A 86 0.90 1.72 -12.83
N PHE A 87 0.49 1.18 -13.97
CA PHE A 87 0.09 1.96 -15.14
C PHE A 87 -1.37 1.73 -15.51
N TRP A 88 -1.97 2.75 -16.12
CA TRP A 88 -3.33 2.69 -16.65
C TRP A 88 -3.26 2.44 -18.15
N ILE A 89 -3.72 1.27 -18.62
CA ILE A 89 -3.94 1.03 -20.05
C ILE A 89 -5.31 1.63 -20.39
N SER A 90 -5.33 2.69 -21.20
CA SER A 90 -6.54 3.43 -21.55
C SER A 90 -7.55 2.62 -22.38
N LEU A 91 -7.15 1.50 -23.00
CA LEU A 91 -8.02 0.63 -23.80
C LEU A 91 -7.58 -0.83 -23.60
N PRO A 92 -8.32 -1.71 -22.88
CA PRO A 92 -9.71 -1.66 -22.42
C PRO A 92 -9.85 -1.49 -20.89
N GLY A 93 -9.29 -0.42 -20.31
CA GLY A 93 -9.55 -0.05 -18.91
C GLY A 93 -9.15 -1.10 -17.87
N ARG A 94 -8.01 -1.79 -18.08
CA ARG A 94 -7.50 -2.78 -17.13
C ARG A 94 -6.28 -2.23 -16.38
N ARG A 95 -6.36 -2.29 -15.05
CA ARG A 95 -5.22 -2.09 -14.15
C ARG A 95 -4.34 -3.35 -14.20
N ARG A 96 -3.07 -3.23 -14.61
CA ARG A 96 -2.06 -4.22 -14.25
C ARG A 96 -1.21 -3.64 -13.12
N THR A 97 -1.18 -4.32 -11.98
CA THR A 97 -0.25 -4.08 -10.87
C THR A 97 0.43 -5.39 -10.55
N GLU A 98 1.69 -5.31 -10.15
CA GLU A 98 2.29 -6.38 -9.37
C GLU A 98 1.99 -6.09 -7.89
N LYS A 99 1.35 -7.03 -7.21
CA LYS A 99 0.91 -6.84 -5.82
C LYS A 99 2.04 -7.15 -4.85
N TRP A 100 2.93 -6.18 -4.64
CA TRP A 100 4.13 -6.31 -3.81
C TRP A 100 3.87 -6.04 -2.31
N LEU A 101 3.10 -6.92 -1.65
CA LEU A 101 3.13 -7.20 -0.20
C LEU A 101 1.97 -8.10 0.26
N GLN A 102 1.02 -8.43 -0.62
CA GLN A 102 -0.27 -8.98 -0.19
C GLN A 102 -0.17 -10.38 0.44
N ASP A 103 0.80 -11.21 0.05
CA ASP A 103 0.85 -12.61 0.51
C ASP A 103 1.81 -12.86 1.69
N ALA A 104 2.92 -12.12 1.80
CA ALA A 104 3.96 -12.45 2.78
C ALA A 104 3.80 -11.73 4.13
N TRP A 105 3.24 -10.51 4.17
CA TRP A 105 3.23 -9.71 5.40
C TRP A 105 2.14 -10.14 6.40
N LEU A 106 0.96 -10.53 5.92
CA LEU A 106 -0.12 -11.08 6.76
C LEU A 106 0.27 -12.41 7.43
N ALA A 107 1.09 -13.21 6.76
CA ALA A 107 1.57 -14.49 7.28
C ALA A 107 2.50 -14.32 8.50
N ASP A 108 3.28 -13.23 8.54
CA ASP A 108 4.21 -12.93 9.64
C ASP A 108 3.59 -12.07 10.76
N HIS A 109 2.49 -11.34 10.51
CA HIS A 109 1.87 -10.40 11.46
C HIS A 109 0.46 -10.82 11.94
N GLY A 110 0.15 -12.13 11.91
CA GLY A 110 -0.98 -12.70 12.67
C GLY A 110 -2.33 -12.74 11.97
N GLY A 111 -2.39 -12.78 10.64
CA GLY A 111 -3.57 -13.30 9.94
C GLY A 111 -3.61 -14.82 10.13
N ALA A 112 -4.54 -15.32 10.95
CA ALA A 112 -4.60 -16.72 11.36
C ALA A 112 -4.40 -17.70 10.19
N ARG A 113 -3.25 -18.40 10.19
CA ARG A 113 -3.13 -19.69 9.51
C ARG A 113 -4.08 -20.65 10.20
N VAL A 114 -5.11 -21.09 9.49
CA VAL A 114 -5.79 -22.34 9.85
C VAL A 114 -5.59 -23.27 8.66
N PHE A 115 -4.61 -24.16 8.82
CA PHE A 115 -4.48 -25.35 7.99
C PHE A 115 -5.72 -26.21 8.22
N GLU A 116 -6.36 -26.64 7.14
CA GLU A 116 -6.82 -28.03 6.96
C GLU A 116 -6.65 -28.40 5.49
#